data_AF-A0A7W7R0C7-F1
#
_entry.id   AF-A0A7W7R0C7-F1
#
_cell.length_a   1.000
_cell.length_b   1.000
_cell.length_c   1.000
_cell.angle_alpha   90.00
_cell.angle_beta   90.00
_cell.angle_gamma   90.00
#
_symmetry.space_group_name_H-M   'P 1'
#
loop_
_entity.id
_entity.type
_entity.pdbx_description
1 polymer ?
#
loop_
_entity_poly.entity_id
_entity_poly.type
_entity_poly.pdbx_seq_one_letter_code
_entity_poly.pdbx_strand_id
1 'polypeptide(L)'
;MRIETEPVAERRQVLLLGGAGLALLPWIAVLLLMLRDWAPWAALDLAEAACLLGTAQLLRVGHHLHRPLAGCAALLLVGDACVDLGTANTTSGLLVALGMAVLAELPLAALCTVLALRGPGRVTGRDSRAVPVPMLALAA
;
A
#
# COMPACT_ATOMS: atom_id res chain seq x y z
N MET A 1 14.71 13.17 -26.05
CA MET A 1 15.11 13.75 -24.76
C MET A 1 14.09 13.31 -23.72
N ARG A 2 14.33 12.16 -23.07
CA ARG A 2 13.46 11.60 -22.03
C ARG A 2 13.96 12.19 -20.72
N ILE A 3 13.24 13.16 -20.16
CA ILE A 3 13.63 13.75 -18.88
C ILE A 3 13.49 12.63 -17.84
N GLU A 4 14.61 12.22 -17.26
CA GLU A 4 14.70 11.26 -16.16
C GLU A 4 14.15 11.91 -14.88
N THR A 5 12.84 12.15 -14.82
CA THR A 5 12.15 12.66 -13.61
C THR A 5 11.92 11.58 -12.55
N GLU A 6 12.22 10.33 -12.88
CA GLU A 6 11.93 9.15 -12.06
C GLU A 6 12.62 9.14 -10.67
N PRO A 7 13.91 9.53 -10.48
CA PRO A 7 14.58 9.33 -9.19
C PRO A 7 14.04 10.24 -8.07
N VAL A 8 13.57 11.44 -8.39
CA VAL A 8 13.05 12.39 -7.39
C VAL A 8 11.61 12.02 -6.99
N ALA A 9 10.79 11.62 -7.96
CA ALA A 9 9.41 11.22 -7.70
C ALA A 9 9.34 9.94 -6.85
N GLU A 10 10.13 8.93 -7.20
CA GLU A 10 10.22 7.67 -6.46
C GLU A 10 10.76 7.89 -5.05
N ARG A 11 11.81 8.71 -4.89
CA ARG A 11 12.33 9.09 -3.57
C ARG A 11 11.27 9.78 -2.71
N ARG A 12 10.47 10.69 -3.30
CA ARG A 12 9.37 11.35 -2.57
C ARG A 12 8.32 10.33 -2.13
N GLN A 13 7.95 9.39 -2.99
CA GLN A 13 6.98 8.34 -2.66
C GLN A 13 7.49 7.44 -1.51
N VAL A 14 8.75 7.02 -1.56
CA VAL A 14 9.38 6.25 -0.47
C VAL A 14 9.34 7.02 0.85
N LEU A 15 9.67 8.33 0.82
CA LEU A 15 9.63 9.16 2.02
C LEU A 15 8.21 9.38 2.54
N LEU A 16 7.24 9.59 1.66
CA LEU A 16 5.83 9.76 2.04
C LEU A 16 5.27 8.49 2.68
N LEU A 17 5.47 7.33 2.04
CA LEU A 17 5.00 6.04 2.55
C LEU A 17 5.70 5.67 3.85
N GLY A 18 7.02 5.82 3.90
CA GLY A 18 7.80 5.53 5.10
C GLY A 18 7.47 6.48 6.26
N GLY A 19 7.33 7.78 5.96
CA GLY A 19 6.92 8.79 6.93
C GLY A 19 5.52 8.54 7.48
N ALA A 20 4.55 8.21 6.62
CA ALA A 20 3.18 7.87 7.03
C ALA A 20 3.16 6.63 7.94
N GLY A 21 3.85 5.55 7.54
CA GLY A 21 3.92 4.34 8.36
C GLY A 21 4.60 4.56 9.72
N LEU A 22 5.61 5.43 9.79
CA LEU A 22 6.24 5.80 11.07
C LEU A 22 5.35 6.71 11.92
N ALA A 23 4.57 7.59 11.29
CA ALA A 23 3.65 8.50 11.99
C ALA A 23 2.49 7.78 12.68
N LEU A 24 2.15 6.56 12.25
CA LEU A 24 1.16 5.70 12.91
C LEU A 24 1.67 5.10 14.24
N LEU A 25 2.98 4.90 14.39
CA LEU A 25 3.55 4.21 15.56
C LEU A 25 3.22 4.88 16.92
N PRO A 26 3.28 6.21 17.07
CA PRO A 26 2.83 6.87 18.29
C PRO A 26 1.36 6.63 18.62
N TRP A 27 0.48 6.60 17.61
CA TRP A 27 -0.95 6.35 17.79
C TRP A 27 -1.23 4.91 18.25
N ILE A 28 -0.59 3.94 17.59
CA ILE A 28 -0.62 2.51 17.99
C ILE A 28 -0.19 2.36 19.46
N ALA A 29 0.87 3.04 19.88
CA ALA A 29 1.33 2.99 21.25
C ALA A 29 0.27 3.50 22.24
N VAL A 30 -0.43 4.60 21.90
CA VAL A 30 -1.55 5.10 22.71
C VAL A 30 -2.68 4.08 22.82
N LEU A 31 -3.11 3.47 21.70
CA LEU A 31 -4.18 2.48 21.70
C LEU A 31 -3.83 1.22 22.51
N LEU A 32 -2.59 0.73 22.40
CA LEU A 32 -2.12 -0.42 23.16
C LEU A 32 -2.04 -0.12 24.67
N LEU A 33 -1.74 1.12 25.05
CA LEU A 33 -1.69 1.55 26.46
C LEU A 33 -3.08 1.75 27.08
N MET A 34 -4.12 1.98 26.27
CA MET A 34 -5.51 2.17 26.72
C MET A 34 -6.28 0.84 26.94
N LEU A 35 -5.58 -0.27 27.24
CA LEU A 35 -6.02 -1.68 27.29
C LEU A 35 -7.54 -1.98 27.51
N ARG A 36 -8.15 -2.62 26.50
CA ARG A 36 -8.79 -3.98 26.45
C ARG A 36 -9.66 -4.06 25.19
N ASP A 37 -10.41 -3.00 24.91
CA ASP A 37 -11.38 -2.96 23.81
C ASP A 37 -10.80 -2.36 22.52
N TRP A 38 -9.60 -1.76 22.59
CA TRP A 38 -8.96 -1.07 21.46
C TRP A 38 -7.93 -1.90 20.70
N ALA A 39 -7.69 -3.15 21.14
CA ALA A 39 -6.72 -4.04 20.52
C ALA A 39 -7.02 -4.36 19.02
N PRO A 40 -8.28 -4.52 18.58
CA PRO A 40 -8.58 -4.72 17.17
C PRO A 40 -8.15 -3.54 16.30
N TRP A 41 -8.33 -2.30 16.78
CA TRP A 41 -7.95 -1.07 16.07
C TRP A 41 -6.43 -0.91 16.02
N ALA A 42 -5.74 -1.16 17.13
CA ALA A 42 -4.28 -1.17 17.14
C ALA A 42 -3.68 -2.22 16.18
N ALA A 43 -4.35 -3.36 16.00
CA ALA A 43 -3.93 -4.38 15.04
C ALA A 43 -4.14 -3.94 13.59
N LEU A 44 -5.23 -3.21 13.31
CA LEU A 44 -5.49 -2.59 12.00
C LEU A 44 -4.40 -1.56 11.66
N ASP A 45 -4.15 -0.60 12.55
CA ASP A 45 -3.10 0.41 12.40
C ASP A 45 -1.71 -0.23 12.20
N LEU A 46 -1.41 -1.31 12.93
CA LEU A 46 -0.14 -2.02 12.80
C LEU A 46 -0.03 -2.70 11.43
N ALA A 47 -1.12 -3.29 10.92
CA ALA A 47 -1.14 -3.87 9.58
C ALA A 47 -0.93 -2.80 8.50
N GLU A 48 -1.52 -1.62 8.67
CA GLU A 48 -1.31 -0.48 7.78
C GLU A 48 0.13 0.01 7.79
N ALA A 49 0.67 0.28 8.98
CA ALA A 49 2.05 0.72 9.14
C ALA A 49 3.01 -0.30 8.51
N ALA A 50 2.79 -1.60 8.74
CA ALA A 50 3.58 -2.67 8.14
C ALA A 50 3.49 -2.67 6.59
N CYS A 51 2.29 -2.51 6.03
CA CYS A 51 2.12 -2.44 4.57
C CYS A 51 2.77 -1.19 3.97
N LEU A 52 2.64 -0.02 4.59
CA LEU A 52 3.24 1.23 4.14
C LEU A 52 4.77 1.19 4.20
N LEU A 53 5.33 0.77 5.33
CA LEU A 53 6.78 0.64 5.52
C LEU A 53 7.37 -0.43 4.60
N GLY A 54 6.70 -1.58 4.50
CA GLY A 54 7.11 -2.64 3.58
C GLY A 54 7.04 -2.20 2.12
N THR A 55 6.00 -1.45 1.74
CA THR A 55 5.89 -0.90 0.37
C THR A 55 6.99 0.11 0.10
N ALA A 56 7.26 1.02 1.03
CA ALA A 56 8.37 1.98 0.92
C ALA A 56 9.72 1.27 0.76
N GLN A 57 9.94 0.22 1.55
CA GLN A 57 11.16 -0.57 1.50
C GLN A 57 11.32 -1.32 0.18
N LEU A 58 10.28 -2.03 -0.27
CA LEU A 58 10.28 -2.80 -1.51
C LEU A 58 10.39 -1.89 -2.73
N LEU A 59 9.74 -0.72 -2.70
CA LEU A 59 9.88 0.30 -3.73
C LEU A 59 11.33 0.80 -3.78
N ARG A 60 11.91 1.15 -2.63
CA ARG A 60 13.31 1.62 -2.53
C ARG A 60 14.33 0.64 -3.11
N VAL A 61 14.10 -0.67 -2.99
CA VAL A 61 14.99 -1.70 -3.57
C VAL A 61 14.56 -2.17 -4.96
N GLY A 62 13.51 -1.58 -5.55
CA GLY A 62 12.99 -1.94 -6.88
C GLY A 62 12.33 -3.32 -6.96
N HIS A 63 11.91 -3.91 -5.84
CA HIS A 63 11.37 -5.26 -5.81
C HIS A 63 9.89 -5.30 -6.21
N HIS A 64 9.51 -6.18 -7.15
CA HIS A 64 8.16 -6.25 -7.73
C HIS A 64 7.02 -6.48 -6.71
N LEU A 65 7.33 -7.07 -5.55
CA LEU A 65 6.35 -7.27 -4.46
C LEU A 65 5.85 -5.96 -3.83
N HIS A 66 6.43 -4.79 -4.15
CA HIS A 66 5.86 -3.51 -3.72
C HIS A 66 4.42 -3.32 -4.20
N ARG A 67 4.04 -3.90 -5.35
CA ARG A 67 2.71 -3.74 -5.94
C ARG A 67 1.59 -4.41 -5.14
N PRO A 68 1.62 -5.74 -4.89
CA PRO A 68 0.58 -6.37 -4.09
C PRO A 68 0.53 -5.78 -2.68
N LEU A 69 1.68 -5.43 -2.09
CA LEU A 69 1.72 -4.82 -0.77
C LEU A 69 1.14 -3.40 -0.74
N ALA A 70 1.37 -2.61 -1.79
CA ALA A 70 0.70 -1.32 -1.98
C ALA A 70 -0.82 -1.50 -2.15
N GLY A 71 -1.25 -2.55 -2.86
CA GLY A 71 -2.68 -2.91 -2.96
C GLY A 71 -3.30 -3.22 -1.59
N CYS A 72 -2.61 -3.99 -0.76
CA CYS A 72 -3.02 -4.25 0.63
C CYS A 72 -3.11 -2.95 1.44
N ALA A 73 -2.09 -2.09 1.37
CA ALA A 73 -2.10 -0.79 2.05
C ALA A 73 -3.30 0.08 1.63
N ALA A 74 -3.62 0.11 0.32
CA ALA A 74 -4.76 0.88 -0.18
C ALA A 74 -6.09 0.36 0.36
N LEU A 75 -6.28 -0.97 0.41
CA LEU A 75 -7.50 -1.57 0.93
C LEU A 75 -7.66 -1.35 2.44
N LEU A 76 -6.56 -1.43 3.20
CA LEU A 76 -6.57 -1.16 4.63
C LEU A 76 -6.96 0.29 4.89
N LEU A 77 -6.27 1.27 4.26
CA LEU A 77 -6.55 2.70 4.46
C LEU A 77 -7.98 3.11 4.09
N VAL A 78 -8.55 2.52 3.03
CA VAL A 78 -9.97 2.76 2.70
C VAL A 78 -10.90 2.11 3.72
N GLY A 79 -10.54 0.90 4.18
CA GLY A 79 -11.28 0.20 5.22
C GLY A 79 -11.29 0.98 6.53
N ASP A 80 -10.15 1.51 6.95
CA ASP A 80 -9.96 2.34 8.14
C ASP A 80 -10.82 3.61 8.06
N ALA A 81 -10.74 4.35 6.95
CA ALA A 81 -11.61 5.50 6.69
C ALA A 81 -13.11 5.18 6.83
N CYS A 82 -13.54 4.04 6.29
CA CYS A 82 -14.93 3.60 6.38
C CYS A 82 -15.33 3.23 7.81
N VAL A 83 -14.43 2.59 8.56
CA VAL A 83 -14.63 2.22 9.97
C VAL A 83 -14.71 3.46 10.84
N ASP A 84 -13.79 4.41 10.68
CA ASP A 84 -13.74 5.65 11.47
C ASP A 84 -15.00 6.50 11.26
N LEU A 85 -15.43 6.65 10.01
CA LEU A 85 -16.69 7.34 9.70
C LEU A 85 -17.91 6.59 10.23
N GLY A 86 -17.90 5.25 10.17
CA GLY A 86 -19.01 4.40 10.61
C GLY A 86 -19.14 4.28 12.13
N THR A 87 -18.05 4.46 12.87
CA THR A 87 -18.00 4.37 14.34
C THR A 87 -18.03 5.74 15.03
N ALA A 88 -18.00 6.83 14.27
CA ALA A 88 -18.08 8.19 14.78
C ALA A 88 -19.42 8.48 15.49
N ASN A 89 -19.41 8.45 16.82
CA ASN A 89 -20.60 8.64 17.65
C ASN A 89 -20.86 10.09 18.08
N THR A 90 -19.98 11.02 17.70
CA THR A 90 -20.09 12.44 18.05
C THR A 90 -19.84 13.30 16.81
N THR A 91 -20.43 14.49 16.75
CA THR A 91 -20.19 15.44 15.65
C THR A 91 -18.71 15.82 15.55
N SER A 92 -18.02 15.99 16.69
CA SER A 92 -16.58 16.25 16.71
C SER A 92 -15.78 15.06 16.19
N GLY A 93 -16.12 13.84 16.61
CA GLY A 93 -15.48 12.62 16.11
C GLY A 93 -15.67 12.45 14.60
N LEU A 94 -16.86 12.76 14.08
CA LEU A 94 -17.14 12.71 12.65
C LEU A 94 -16.32 13.73 11.85
N LEU A 95 -16.17 14.96 12.34
CA LEU A 95 -15.34 15.97 11.69
C LEU A 95 -13.85 15.57 11.68
N VAL A 96 -13.36 14.95 12.76
CA VAL A 96 -12.00 14.42 12.82
C VAL A 96 -11.83 13.27 11.82
N ALA A 97 -12.73 12.30 11.81
CA ALA A 97 -12.71 11.17 10.87
C ALA A 97 -12.77 11.65 9.40
N LEU A 98 -13.64 12.61 9.08
CA LEU A 98 -13.68 13.22 7.75
C LEU A 98 -12.37 13.93 7.39
N GLY A 99 -11.78 14.65 8.34
CA GLY A 99 -10.49 15.31 8.16
C GLY A 99 -9.38 14.30 7.85
N MET A 100 -9.28 13.23 8.64
CA MET A 100 -8.29 12.15 8.45
C MET A 100 -8.49 11.42 7.12
N ALA A 101 -9.73 11.03 6.81
CA ALA A 101 -10.07 10.35 5.57
C ALA A 101 -9.67 11.19 4.34
N VAL A 102 -10.03 12.47 4.30
CA VAL A 102 -9.80 13.32 3.12
C VAL A 102 -8.35 13.80 3.00
N LEU A 103 -7.67 14.06 4.12
CA LEU A 103 -6.33 14.64 4.12
C LEU A 103 -5.20 13.61 4.17
N ALA A 104 -5.44 12.42 4.73
CA ALA A 104 -4.42 11.39 4.93
C ALA A 104 -4.76 10.08 4.22
N GLU A 105 -5.83 9.41 4.62
CA GLU A 105 -6.09 8.02 4.20
C GLU A 105 -6.41 7.89 2.71
N LEU A 106 -7.38 8.64 2.19
CA LEU A 106 -7.76 8.56 0.77
C LEU A 106 -6.64 9.02 -0.17
N PRO A 107 -5.89 10.11 0.10
CA PRO A 107 -4.73 10.47 -0.70
C PRO A 107 -3.62 9.40 -0.70
N LEU A 108 -3.33 8.79 0.46
CA LEU A 108 -2.36 7.70 0.57
C LEU A 108 -2.86 6.43 -0.13
N ALA A 109 -4.13 6.07 0.04
CA ALA A 109 -4.75 4.94 -0.64
C ALA A 109 -4.72 5.10 -2.16
N ALA A 110 -4.98 6.31 -2.67
CA ALA A 110 -4.87 6.62 -4.09
C ALA A 110 -3.42 6.46 -4.59
N LEU A 111 -2.44 6.95 -3.84
CA LEU A 111 -1.02 6.76 -4.15
C LEU A 111 -0.65 5.26 -4.19
N CYS A 112 -1.03 4.51 -3.16
CA CYS A 112 -0.83 3.06 -3.07
C CYS A 112 -1.51 2.31 -4.22
N THR A 113 -2.72 2.71 -4.61
CA THR A 113 -3.44 2.14 -5.76
C THR A 113 -2.70 2.40 -7.06
N VAL A 114 -2.21 3.63 -7.26
CA VAL A 114 -1.40 3.97 -8.44
C VAL A 114 -0.13 3.11 -8.48
N LEU A 115 0.55 2.91 -7.35
CA LEU A 115 1.74 2.05 -7.28
C LEU A 115 1.40 0.57 -7.56
N ALA A 116 0.29 0.08 -7.04
CA ALA A 116 -0.18 -1.29 -7.27
C ALA A 116 -0.49 -1.55 -8.75
N LEU A 117 -1.10 -0.58 -9.43
CA LEU A 117 -1.56 -0.71 -10.82
C LEU A 117 -0.49 -0.34 -11.86
N ARG A 118 0.57 0.40 -11.50
CA ARG A 118 1.67 0.75 -12.42
C ARG A 118 2.54 -0.47 -12.72
N GLY A 119 2.15 -1.21 -13.75
CA GLY A 119 2.90 -2.35 -14.31
C GLY A 119 4.24 -1.96 -14.93
N PRO A 120 5.17 -2.92 -15.16
CA PRO A 120 6.33 -2.68 -16.00
C PRO A 120 5.77 -2.37 -17.39
N GLY A 121 6.30 -1.35 -18.07
CA GLY A 121 5.87 -1.04 -19.43
C GLY A 121 5.75 -2.31 -20.27
N ARG A 122 4.65 -2.43 -21.02
CA ARG A 122 4.36 -3.55 -21.91
C ARG A 122 5.66 -4.08 -22.53
N VAL A 123 5.97 -5.35 -22.30
CA VAL A 123 6.89 -6.08 -23.18
C VAL A 123 6.19 -6.20 -24.53
N THR A 124 6.28 -5.14 -25.34
CA THR A 124 6.08 -5.23 -26.78
C THR A 124 7.29 -5.95 -27.34
N GLY A 125 7.15 -7.27 -27.47
CA GLY A 125 8.17 -8.16 -27.98
C GLY A 125 7.54 -9.52 -28.29
N ARG A 126 6.75 -9.56 -29.36
CA ARG A 126 6.47 -10.77 -30.12
C ARG A 126 7.81 -11.43 -30.44
N ASP A 127 8.02 -12.64 -29.94
CA ASP A 127 8.76 -13.66 -30.68
C ASP A 127 7.98 -14.96 -30.60
N SER A 128 7.14 -15.13 -31.62
CA SER A 128 6.67 -16.42 -32.09
C SER A 128 7.87 -17.20 -32.60
N ARG A 129 8.66 -17.80 -31.70
CA ARG A 129 9.43 -18.99 -32.06
C ARG A 129 8.65 -20.18 -31.54
N ALA A 130 7.94 -20.80 -32.48
CA ALA A 130 7.50 -22.17 -32.38
C ALA A 130 8.66 -23.02 -31.84
N VAL A 131 8.50 -23.54 -30.63
CA VAL A 131 9.30 -24.67 -30.17
C VAL A 131 8.57 -25.90 -30.71
N PRO A 132 9.15 -26.66 -31.66
CA PRO A 132 8.58 -27.95 -32.02
C PRO A 132 8.65 -28.84 -30.78
N VAL A 133 7.50 -29.37 -30.35
CA VAL A 133 7.42 -30.38 -29.30
C VAL A 133 8.17 -31.62 -29.80
N PRO A 134 9.29 -32.05 -29.17
CA PRO A 134 9.83 -33.35 -29.46
C PRO A 134 8.90 -34.39 -28.82
N MET A 135 8.23 -35.14 -29.68
CA MET A 135 7.51 -36.36 -29.38
C MET A 135 8.54 -37.41 -28.89
N LEU A 136 8.81 -37.45 -27.58
CA LEU A 136 9.34 -38.65 -26.92
C LEU A 136 8.14 -39.38 -26.32
N ALA A 137 7.63 -40.40 -26.99
CA ALA A 137 8.16 -41.77 -26.88
C ALA A 137 8.06 -42.28 -25.44
N LEU A 138 6.82 -42.57 -25.02
CA LEU A 138 6.60 -43.55 -23.97
C LEU A 138 6.20 -44.85 -24.66
N ALA A 139 7.21 -45.71 -24.85
CA ALA A 139 7.00 -47.11 -25.15
C ALA A 139 6.32 -47.75 -23.93
N ALA A 140 5.16 -48.37 -24.17
CA ALA A 140 4.58 -49.44 -23.39
C ALA A 140 3.95 -50.43 -24.37
#